data_AF-A0AAJ7RIH6-F1
#
_entry.id   AF-A0AAJ7RIH6-F1
#
_cell.length_a   1.000
_cell.length_b   1.000
_cell.length_c   1.000
_cell.angle_alpha   90.00
_cell.angle_beta   90.00
_cell.angle_gamma   90.00
#
_symmetry.space_group_name_H-M   'P 1'
#
loop_
_entity.id
_entity.type
_entity.pdbx_description
1 polymer ?
#
loop_
_entity_poly.entity_id
_entity_poly.type
_entity_poly.pdbx_seq_one_letter_code
_entity_poly.pdbx_strand_id
1 'polypeptide(L)'
;MTSTKKTSNKLIAVLAFLTTIRFSVLLFGEFLLVITLAGVGATTINFAAAATYKALEEHMSNYTYNAASVNLLQSDLSCCGINGSDDWITLLGSIPGSCCNSNSTCEATHVNFPGCYTTLTSLMNNFIWLLFTVLIVLGIIKITIMALSYILIRKLQNSDKDATTDLTNNRTEIPRVQNPLARIHKPEEEPKENAKNNSIARNDQSPRNTYVRHSTQRPIMLNYRSRHENYLNAPAQLRFDRRYILQHSKALEHPRKIYV
;
A
#
# COMPACT_ATOMS: atom_id res chain seq x y z
N MET A 1 27.00 13.96 19.93
CA MET A 1 25.67 14.49 19.54
C MET A 1 25.20 14.07 18.13
N THR A 2 26.09 13.71 17.19
CA THR A 2 25.72 13.35 15.81
C THR A 2 25.11 11.94 15.65
N SER A 3 25.56 10.96 16.44
CA SER A 3 25.10 9.56 16.34
C SER A 3 23.60 9.39 16.60
N THR A 4 23.06 10.06 17.62
CA THR A 4 21.63 10.00 18.00
C THR A 4 20.70 10.64 16.97
N LYS A 5 21.17 11.66 16.23
CA LYS A 5 20.40 12.26 15.12
C LYS A 5 20.28 11.29 13.95
N LYS A 6 21.36 10.55 13.64
CA LYS A 6 21.41 9.57 12.53
C LYS A 6 20.54 8.34 12.78
N THR A 7 20.43 7.86 14.02
CA THR A 7 19.49 6.77 14.37
C THR A 7 18.04 7.24 14.31
N SER A 8 17.75 8.46 14.77
CA SER A 8 16.41 9.05 14.73
C SER A 8 15.90 9.23 13.29
N ASN A 9 16.72 9.75 12.37
CA ASN A 9 16.36 9.90 10.95
C ASN A 9 15.97 8.55 10.31
N LYS A 10 16.73 7.48 10.60
CA LYS A 10 16.45 6.12 10.09
C LYS A 10 15.13 5.57 10.63
N LEU A 11 14.84 5.77 11.92
CA LEU A 11 13.57 5.34 12.53
C LEU A 11 12.38 6.03 11.85
N ILE A 12 12.44 7.36 11.67
CA ILE A 12 11.39 8.14 10.99
C ILE A 12 11.17 7.65 9.55
N ALA A 13 12.24 7.38 8.80
CA ALA A 13 12.13 6.87 7.44
C ALA A 13 11.47 5.48 7.36
N VAL A 14 11.79 4.58 8.29
CA VAL A 14 11.16 3.25 8.37
C VAL A 14 9.67 3.37 8.72
N LEU A 15 9.32 4.22 9.70
CA LEU A 15 7.93 4.47 10.07
C LEU A 15 7.12 5.04 8.89
N ALA A 16 7.65 6.02 8.17
CA ALA A 16 7.00 6.62 7.00
C ALA A 16 6.85 5.64 5.81
N PHE A 17 7.77 4.68 5.66
CA PHE A 17 7.64 3.61 4.68
C PHE A 17 6.52 2.63 5.05
N LEU A 18 6.44 2.23 6.32
CA LEU A 18 5.39 1.35 6.83
C LEU A 18 3.99 1.99 6.75
N THR A 19 3.85 3.29 7.07
CA THR A 19 2.57 3.99 6.91
C THR A 19 2.16 4.09 5.45
N THR A 20 3.10 4.40 4.54
CA THR A 20 2.83 4.45 3.09
C THR A 20 2.26 3.13 2.58
N ILE A 21 2.90 2.00 2.90
CA ILE A 21 2.40 0.66 2.51
C ILE A 21 0.97 0.42 3.04
N ARG A 22 0.70 0.76 4.31
CA ARG A 22 -0.63 0.58 4.90
C ARG A 22 -1.68 1.42 4.19
N PHE A 23 -1.42 2.70 3.94
CA PHE A 23 -2.34 3.56 3.21
C PHE A 23 -2.53 3.13 1.75
N SER A 24 -1.52 2.55 1.09
CA SER A 24 -1.66 2.02 -0.29
C SER A 24 -2.62 0.84 -0.37
N VAL A 25 -2.53 -0.11 0.56
CA VAL A 25 -3.48 -1.24 0.62
C VAL A 25 -4.90 -0.76 0.93
N LEU A 26 -5.04 0.23 1.83
CA LEU A 26 -6.34 0.81 2.18
C LEU A 26 -6.97 1.61 1.02
N LEU A 27 -6.19 2.38 0.26
CA LEU A 27 -6.66 3.10 -0.93
C LEU A 27 -7.10 2.14 -2.04
N PHE A 28 -6.37 1.04 -2.26
CA PHE A 28 -6.75 0.04 -3.24
C PHE A 28 -8.07 -0.65 -2.85
N GLY A 29 -8.24 -1.02 -1.58
CA GLY A 29 -9.49 -1.58 -1.07
C GLY A 29 -10.68 -0.62 -1.20
N GLU A 30 -10.49 0.67 -0.90
CA GLU A 30 -11.49 1.72 -1.09
C GLU A 30 -11.88 1.89 -2.57
N PHE A 31 -10.91 1.88 -3.48
CA PHE A 31 -11.19 1.96 -4.92
C PHE A 31 -12.01 0.76 -5.44
N LEU A 32 -11.68 -0.46 -5.00
CA LEU A 32 -12.49 -1.64 -5.33
C LEU A 32 -13.91 -1.53 -4.75
N LEU A 33 -14.07 -1.02 -3.53
CA LEU A 33 -15.36 -0.82 -2.89
C LEU A 33 -16.21 0.25 -3.63
N VAL A 34 -15.60 1.33 -4.10
CA VAL A 34 -16.28 2.34 -4.93
C VAL A 34 -16.75 1.74 -6.27
N ILE A 35 -15.94 0.89 -6.91
CA ILE A 35 -16.32 0.18 -8.14
C ILE A 35 -17.49 -0.78 -7.90
N THR A 36 -17.45 -1.59 -6.83
CA THR A 36 -18.54 -2.53 -6.55
C THR A 36 -19.83 -1.81 -6.18
N LEU A 37 -19.78 -0.75 -5.38
CA LEU A 37 -20.96 0.09 -5.10
C LEU A 37 -21.53 0.74 -6.37
N ALA A 38 -20.70 1.17 -7.32
CA ALA A 38 -21.17 1.75 -8.58
C ALA A 38 -21.86 0.72 -9.47
N GLY A 39 -21.26 -0.46 -9.66
CA GLY A 39 -21.83 -1.54 -10.47
C GLY A 39 -23.10 -2.15 -9.87
N VAL A 40 -23.11 -2.39 -8.56
CA VAL A 40 -24.30 -2.88 -7.84
C VAL A 40 -25.37 -1.79 -7.79
N GLY A 41 -25.03 -0.53 -7.51
CA GLY A 41 -26.00 0.57 -7.49
C GLY A 41 -26.74 0.72 -8.83
N ALA A 42 -26.00 0.79 -9.93
CA ALA A 42 -26.57 0.95 -11.28
C ALA A 42 -27.57 -0.16 -11.68
N THR A 43 -27.38 -1.39 -11.18
CA THR A 43 -28.22 -2.55 -11.50
C THR A 43 -29.34 -2.79 -10.49
N THR A 44 -29.09 -2.54 -9.20
CA THR A 44 -30.03 -2.88 -8.12
C THR A 44 -31.02 -1.78 -7.76
N ILE A 45 -30.78 -0.50 -8.10
CA ILE A 45 -31.72 0.59 -7.76
C ILE A 45 -33.14 0.31 -8.31
N ASN A 46 -33.27 -0.10 -9.56
CA ASN A 46 -34.58 -0.40 -10.17
C ASN A 46 -35.26 -1.62 -9.52
N PHE A 47 -34.50 -2.65 -9.19
CA PHE A 47 -35.02 -3.84 -8.50
C PHE A 47 -35.45 -3.52 -7.06
N ALA A 48 -34.63 -2.77 -6.33
CA ALA A 48 -34.93 -2.31 -4.97
C ALA A 48 -36.15 -1.37 -4.96
N ALA A 49 -36.30 -0.50 -5.96
CA ALA A 49 -37.49 0.32 -6.15
C ALA A 49 -38.74 -0.53 -6.40
N ALA A 50 -38.68 -1.56 -7.24
CA ALA A 50 -39.81 -2.47 -7.46
C ALA A 50 -40.14 -3.30 -6.20
N ALA A 51 -39.13 -3.77 -5.47
CA ALA A 51 -39.30 -4.56 -4.25
C ALA A 51 -39.86 -3.73 -3.08
N THR A 52 -39.39 -2.48 -2.92
CA THR A 52 -39.91 -1.56 -1.90
C THR A 52 -41.37 -1.17 -2.19
N TYR A 53 -41.74 -0.94 -3.45
CA TYR A 53 -43.14 -0.69 -3.81
C TYR A 53 -44.03 -1.88 -3.41
N LYS A 54 -43.65 -3.11 -3.78
CA LYS A 54 -44.42 -4.33 -3.45
C LYS A 54 -44.52 -4.58 -1.95
N ALA A 55 -43.44 -4.40 -1.19
CA ALA A 55 -43.48 -4.54 0.26
C ALA A 55 -44.41 -3.51 0.91
N LEU A 56 -44.43 -2.28 0.39
CA LEU A 56 -45.31 -1.22 0.88
C LEU A 56 -46.79 -1.53 0.56
N GLU A 57 -47.07 -2.02 -0.65
CA GLU A 57 -48.39 -2.51 -1.08
C GLU A 57 -48.89 -3.68 -0.22
N GLU A 58 -48.04 -4.68 0.05
CA GLU A 58 -48.38 -5.84 0.91
C GLU A 58 -48.66 -5.44 2.37
N HIS A 59 -47.84 -4.55 2.93
CA HIS A 59 -48.04 -4.09 4.31
C HIS A 59 -49.23 -3.15 4.47
N MET A 60 -49.48 -2.24 3.52
CA MET A 60 -50.62 -1.30 3.57
C MET A 60 -51.96 -1.95 3.19
N SER A 61 -51.98 -2.93 2.27
CA SER A 61 -53.19 -3.71 1.98
C SER A 61 -53.63 -4.54 3.19
N ASN A 62 -52.68 -5.08 3.96
CA ASN A 62 -52.94 -5.78 5.23
C ASN A 62 -52.78 -4.85 6.45
N TYR A 63 -53.20 -3.58 6.34
CA TYR A 63 -53.04 -2.58 7.41
C TYR A 63 -53.64 -3.03 8.75
N THR A 64 -54.76 -3.75 8.77
CA THR A 64 -55.38 -4.26 10.01
C THR A 64 -54.45 -5.15 10.85
N TYR A 65 -53.53 -5.88 10.21
CA TYR A 65 -52.53 -6.71 10.87
C TYR A 65 -51.18 -5.96 11.06
N ASN A 66 -50.85 -5.05 10.14
CA ASN A 66 -49.57 -4.34 10.10
C ASN A 66 -49.59 -2.91 10.66
N ALA A 67 -50.70 -2.48 11.29
CA ALA A 67 -50.95 -1.09 11.66
C ALA A 67 -49.79 -0.45 12.45
N ALA A 68 -49.22 -1.15 13.42
CA ALA A 68 -48.08 -0.64 14.19
C ALA A 68 -46.87 -0.33 13.31
N SER A 69 -46.52 -1.23 12.39
CA SER A 69 -45.38 -1.07 11.47
C SER A 69 -45.63 0.02 10.43
N VAL A 70 -46.84 0.10 9.88
CA VAL A 70 -47.20 1.12 8.89
C VAL A 70 -47.26 2.51 9.53
N ASN A 71 -47.81 2.62 10.74
CA ASN A 71 -47.91 3.90 11.46
C ASN A 71 -46.53 4.42 11.87
N LEU A 72 -45.65 3.53 12.34
CA LEU A 72 -44.26 3.88 12.67
C LEU A 72 -43.48 4.31 11.42
N LEU A 73 -43.63 3.59 10.30
CA LEU A 73 -43.02 3.98 9.02
C LEU A 73 -43.46 5.39 8.60
N GLN A 74 -44.75 5.69 8.71
CA GLN A 74 -45.31 6.98 8.32
C GLN A 74 -44.85 8.12 9.23
N SER A 75 -44.80 7.92 10.56
CA SER A 75 -44.29 8.94 11.48
C SER A 75 -42.79 9.19 11.28
N ASP A 76 -42.00 8.13 11.20
CA ASP A 76 -40.53 8.23 11.18
C ASP A 76 -40.00 8.81 9.87
N LEU A 77 -40.66 8.50 8.73
CA LEU A 77 -40.31 9.08 7.43
C LEU A 77 -41.12 10.35 7.10
N SER A 78 -42.08 10.75 7.94
CA SER A 78 -43.00 11.87 7.67
C SER A 78 -43.65 11.77 6.28
N CYS A 79 -44.24 10.59 6.02
CA CYS A 79 -44.83 10.22 4.73
C CYS A 79 -46.24 9.66 4.92
N CYS A 80 -47.07 9.69 3.88
CA CYS A 80 -48.43 9.13 3.94
C CYS A 80 -48.78 8.29 2.70
N GLY A 81 -49.28 7.08 2.93
CA GLY A 81 -49.66 6.15 1.86
C GLY A 81 -48.48 5.66 1.02
N ILE A 82 -48.78 5.00 -0.10
CA ILE A 82 -47.78 4.47 -1.03
C ILE A 82 -47.24 5.64 -1.85
N ASN A 83 -48.13 6.30 -2.58
CA ASN A 83 -47.88 7.45 -3.44
C ASN A 83 -48.41 8.75 -2.82
N GLY A 84 -49.43 8.68 -1.96
CA GLY A 84 -49.97 9.82 -1.21
C GLY A 84 -51.09 9.43 -0.25
N SER A 85 -51.66 10.42 0.44
CA SER A 85 -52.73 10.21 1.43
C SER A 85 -53.99 9.54 0.85
N ASP A 86 -54.27 9.76 -0.43
CA ASP A 86 -55.48 9.27 -1.10
C ASP A 86 -55.53 7.74 -1.20
N ASP A 87 -54.38 7.05 -1.10
CA ASP A 87 -54.31 5.58 -1.03
C ASP A 87 -55.13 5.05 0.16
N TRP A 88 -55.23 5.80 1.26
CA TRP A 88 -56.02 5.41 2.44
C TRP A 88 -57.54 5.51 2.23
N ILE A 89 -57.99 6.31 1.25
CA ILE A 89 -59.41 6.44 0.93
C ILE A 89 -59.93 5.12 0.33
N THR A 90 -59.12 4.44 -0.49
CA THR A 90 -59.49 3.16 -1.09
C THR A 90 -59.20 1.96 -0.17
N LEU A 91 -58.14 2.03 0.64
CA LEU A 91 -57.72 0.95 1.54
C LEU A 91 -58.52 0.87 2.85
N LEU A 92 -58.86 2.01 3.45
CA LEU A 92 -59.41 2.11 4.81
C LEU A 92 -60.62 3.05 4.94
N GLY A 93 -60.93 3.81 3.89
CA GLY A 93 -62.00 4.84 3.90
C GLY A 93 -61.71 6.05 4.79
N SER A 94 -60.55 6.09 5.44
CA SER A 94 -60.11 7.17 6.33
C SER A 94 -58.58 7.17 6.46
N ILE A 95 -57.98 8.34 6.63
CA ILE A 95 -56.52 8.47 6.73
C ILE A 95 -56.07 8.18 8.18
N PRO A 96 -55.08 7.30 8.43
CA PRO A 96 -54.60 6.98 9.77
C PRO A 96 -53.84 8.15 10.41
N GLY A 97 -53.90 8.24 11.75
CA GLY A 97 -53.36 9.37 12.52
C GLY A 97 -51.85 9.62 12.39
N SER A 98 -51.10 8.57 12.07
CA SER A 98 -49.68 8.63 11.69
C SER A 98 -49.40 9.59 10.53
N CYS A 99 -50.34 9.77 9.60
CA CYS A 99 -50.23 10.74 8.51
C CYS A 99 -50.46 12.21 8.93
N CYS A 100 -50.82 12.50 10.18
CA CYS A 100 -50.95 13.88 10.67
C CYS A 100 -50.38 14.07 12.09
N ASN A 101 -49.53 13.16 12.56
CA ASN A 101 -49.01 13.14 13.94
C ASN A 101 -50.11 13.23 15.01
N SER A 102 -51.24 12.56 14.78
CA SER A 102 -52.39 12.46 15.68
C SER A 102 -52.62 11.02 16.17
N ASN A 103 -53.29 10.89 17.31
CA ASN A 103 -53.78 9.60 17.81
C ASN A 103 -55.10 9.16 17.14
N SER A 104 -55.76 10.04 16.37
CA SER A 104 -57.03 9.80 15.66
C SER A 104 -56.84 9.83 14.15
N THR A 105 -57.84 9.41 13.39
CA THR A 105 -57.87 9.62 11.92
C THR A 105 -57.73 11.09 11.53
N CYS A 106 -57.20 11.33 10.34
CA CYS A 106 -56.94 12.64 9.76
C CYS A 106 -57.95 13.00 8.66
N GLU A 107 -58.23 14.29 8.48
CA GLU A 107 -58.94 14.80 7.31
C GLU A 107 -57.95 15.18 6.20
N ALA A 108 -58.31 14.97 4.93
CA ALA A 108 -57.38 15.11 3.79
C ALA A 108 -56.78 16.52 3.64
N THR A 109 -57.48 17.55 4.12
CA THR A 109 -57.05 18.95 4.18
C THR A 109 -55.83 19.20 5.06
N HIS A 110 -55.51 18.30 5.99
CA HIS A 110 -54.44 18.45 6.97
C HIS A 110 -53.19 17.59 6.68
N VAL A 111 -53.18 16.83 5.59
CA VAL A 111 -52.08 15.91 5.26
C VAL A 111 -51.27 16.44 4.09
N ASN A 112 -50.14 17.08 4.41
CA ASN A 112 -49.18 17.59 3.42
C ASN A 112 -47.86 16.80 3.47
N PHE A 113 -47.96 15.47 3.42
CA PHE A 113 -46.81 14.57 3.39
C PHE A 113 -46.70 13.84 2.04
N PRO A 114 -45.48 13.62 1.52
CA PRO A 114 -45.26 12.83 0.32
C PRO A 114 -45.58 11.34 0.52
N GLY A 115 -45.78 10.61 -0.58
CA GLY A 115 -45.91 9.15 -0.56
C GLY A 115 -44.68 8.47 0.03
N CYS A 116 -44.88 7.43 0.85
CA CYS A 116 -43.77 6.71 1.49
C CYS A 116 -42.84 6.03 0.48
N TYR A 117 -43.34 5.63 -0.70
CA TYR A 117 -42.49 5.10 -1.77
C TYR A 117 -41.46 6.12 -2.26
N THR A 118 -41.90 7.35 -2.57
CA THR A 118 -41.02 8.43 -3.04
C THR A 118 -40.03 8.88 -1.97
N THR A 119 -40.48 8.89 -0.71
CA THR A 119 -39.64 9.25 0.44
C THR A 119 -38.55 8.22 0.69
N LEU A 120 -38.93 6.93 0.73
CA LEU A 120 -37.99 5.82 0.95
C LEU A 120 -36.97 5.70 -0.18
N THR A 121 -37.39 5.80 -1.44
CA THR A 121 -36.47 5.75 -2.59
C THR A 121 -35.53 6.96 -2.63
N SER A 122 -36.02 8.16 -2.27
CA SER A 122 -35.18 9.35 -2.11
C SER A 122 -34.15 9.19 -0.99
N LEU A 123 -34.56 8.68 0.18
CA LEU A 123 -33.64 8.38 1.29
C LEU A 123 -32.56 7.37 0.87
N MET A 124 -32.93 6.26 0.21
CA MET A 124 -31.97 5.28 -0.30
C MET A 124 -30.94 5.91 -1.25
N ASN A 125 -31.40 6.72 -2.21
CA ASN A 125 -30.52 7.44 -3.12
C ASN A 125 -29.60 8.44 -2.38
N ASN A 126 -30.13 9.19 -1.41
CA ASN A 126 -29.36 10.13 -0.60
C ASN A 126 -28.27 9.43 0.24
N PHE A 127 -28.56 8.28 0.84
CA PHE A 127 -27.56 7.48 1.54
C PHE A 127 -26.47 6.96 0.59
N ILE A 128 -26.82 6.50 -0.62
CA ILE A 128 -25.83 6.10 -1.63
C ILE A 128 -24.91 7.29 -1.96
N TRP A 129 -25.46 8.45 -2.29
CA TRP A 129 -24.68 9.66 -2.60
C TRP A 129 -23.80 10.13 -1.42
N LEU A 130 -24.30 10.04 -0.19
CA LEU A 130 -23.54 10.36 1.02
C LEU A 130 -22.35 9.41 1.19
N LEU A 131 -22.55 8.10 1.02
CA LEU A 131 -21.47 7.10 1.08
C LEU A 131 -20.39 7.35 0.02
N PHE A 132 -20.79 7.58 -1.24
CA PHE A 132 -19.84 7.95 -2.31
C PHE A 132 -19.05 9.22 -1.96
N THR A 133 -19.71 10.25 -1.44
CA THR A 133 -19.07 11.52 -1.06
C THR A 133 -18.03 11.32 0.05
N VAL A 134 -18.37 10.56 1.10
CA VAL A 134 -17.46 10.25 2.21
C VAL A 134 -16.23 9.46 1.73
N LEU A 135 -16.41 8.45 0.88
CA LEU A 135 -15.30 7.65 0.32
C LEU A 135 -14.35 8.49 -0.54
N ILE A 136 -14.88 9.41 -1.35
CA ILE A 136 -14.06 10.33 -2.16
C ILE A 136 -13.23 11.25 -1.26
N VAL A 137 -13.83 11.84 -0.22
CA VAL A 137 -13.13 12.71 0.75
C VAL A 137 -12.03 11.94 1.50
N LEU A 138 -12.32 10.71 1.95
CA LEU A 138 -11.34 9.84 2.61
C LEU A 138 -10.18 9.48 1.66
N GLY A 139 -10.46 9.22 0.39
CA GLY A 139 -9.46 8.99 -0.65
C GLY A 139 -8.51 10.19 -0.81
N ILE A 140 -9.06 11.41 -0.93
CA ILE A 140 -8.27 12.65 -1.02
C ILE A 140 -7.37 12.81 0.21
N ILE A 141 -7.91 12.64 1.42
CA ILE A 141 -7.14 12.74 2.67
C ILE A 141 -5.95 11.75 2.65
N LYS A 142 -6.18 10.48 2.31
CA LYS A 142 -5.11 9.47 2.21
C LYS A 142 -4.03 9.84 1.19
N ILE A 143 -4.42 10.37 0.02
CA ILE A 143 -3.48 10.85 -1.01
C ILE A 143 -2.62 12.01 -0.48
N THR A 144 -3.20 12.98 0.24
CA THR A 144 -2.42 14.08 0.84
C THR A 144 -1.42 13.57 1.90
N ILE A 145 -1.82 12.60 2.74
CA ILE A 145 -0.95 11.98 3.74
C ILE A 145 0.24 11.28 3.07
N MET A 146 0.01 10.57 1.96
CA MET A 146 1.09 9.96 1.18
C MET A 146 2.04 10.99 0.58
N ALA A 147 1.51 12.05 -0.02
CA ALA A 147 2.32 13.12 -0.62
C ALA A 147 3.22 13.80 0.41
N LEU A 148 2.66 14.14 1.59
CA LEU A 148 3.41 14.74 2.70
C LEU A 148 4.48 13.77 3.24
N SER A 149 4.14 12.49 3.41
CA SER A 149 5.09 11.45 3.85
C SER A 149 6.26 11.31 2.87
N TYR A 150 5.98 11.34 1.56
CA TYR A 150 6.98 11.25 0.51
C TYR A 150 7.91 12.48 0.47
N ILE A 151 7.34 13.69 0.62
CA ILE A 151 8.11 14.94 0.70
C ILE A 151 9.03 14.93 1.93
N LEU A 152 8.55 14.46 3.07
CA LEU A 152 9.34 14.34 4.31
C LEU A 152 10.54 13.40 4.12
N ILE A 153 10.32 12.20 3.54
CA ILE A 153 11.38 11.24 3.25
C ILE A 153 12.44 11.86 2.31
N ARG A 154 12.03 12.56 1.24
CA ARG A 154 12.96 13.24 0.32
C ARG A 154 13.81 14.30 1.04
N LYS A 155 13.23 15.11 1.92
CA LYS A 155 13.97 16.13 2.69
C LYS A 155 15.00 15.51 3.64
N LEU A 156 14.66 14.41 4.32
CA LEU A 156 15.59 13.67 5.18
C LEU A 156 16.76 13.06 4.37
N GLN A 157 16.46 12.47 3.20
CA GLN A 157 17.49 11.88 2.34
C GLN A 157 18.49 12.90 1.79
N ASN A 158 18.06 14.12 1.46
CA ASN A 158 18.98 15.17 1.01
C ASN A 158 19.85 15.67 2.17
N SER A 159 19.26 15.90 3.35
CA SER A 159 20.00 16.36 4.54
C SER A 159 21.14 15.41 4.96
N ASP A 160 20.94 14.10 4.82
CA ASP A 160 21.97 13.09 5.11
C ASP A 160 23.09 13.04 4.03
N LYS A 161 22.81 13.45 2.78
CA LYS A 161 23.83 13.55 1.71
C LYS A 161 24.75 14.74 1.96
N ASP A 162 24.20 15.90 2.23
CA ASP A 162 24.95 17.15 2.42
C ASP A 162 25.99 16.98 3.56
N ALA A 163 25.53 16.45 4.71
CA ALA A 163 26.40 16.13 5.85
C ALA A 163 27.45 15.04 5.58
N THR A 164 27.25 14.19 4.56
CA THR A 164 28.22 13.16 4.15
C THR A 164 29.26 13.77 3.20
N THR A 165 28.85 14.66 2.29
CA THR A 165 29.74 15.36 1.35
C THR A 165 30.79 16.19 2.08
N ASP A 166 30.40 16.96 3.11
CA ASP A 166 31.32 17.73 3.94
C ASP A 166 32.39 16.84 4.61
N LEU A 167 31.98 15.69 5.17
CA LEU A 167 32.88 14.74 5.81
C LEU A 167 33.88 14.09 4.84
N THR A 168 33.51 13.94 3.56
CA THR A 168 34.42 13.47 2.52
C THR A 168 35.39 14.54 2.03
N ASN A 169 34.90 15.77 1.81
CA ASN A 169 35.73 16.87 1.29
C ASN A 169 36.82 17.27 2.30
N ASN A 170 36.48 17.29 3.59
CA ASN A 170 37.40 17.60 4.69
C ASN A 170 38.37 16.44 5.03
N ARG A 171 38.28 15.30 4.34
CA ARG A 171 39.19 14.14 4.50
C ARG A 171 40.21 14.01 3.37
N THR A 172 40.07 14.78 2.28
CA THR A 172 41.00 14.75 1.16
C THR A 172 42.29 15.55 1.38
N GLU A 173 42.39 16.36 2.43
CA GLU A 173 43.63 17.04 2.85
C GLU A 173 44.55 16.16 3.72
N ILE A 174 44.88 14.95 3.25
CA ILE A 174 46.06 14.24 3.77
C ILE A 174 47.24 14.63 2.88
N PRO A 175 48.25 15.38 3.38
CA PRO A 175 49.38 15.79 2.55
C PRO A 175 50.11 14.55 2.02
N ARG A 176 50.42 14.53 0.72
CA ARG A 176 51.27 13.50 0.13
C ARG A 176 52.64 13.55 0.79
N VAL A 177 52.98 12.51 1.56
CA VAL A 177 54.37 12.23 1.89
C VAL A 177 55.04 11.74 0.61
N GLN A 178 55.88 12.58 0.02
CA GLN A 178 56.66 12.23 -1.16
C GLN A 178 57.68 11.16 -0.77
N ASN A 179 57.52 9.92 -1.27
CA ASN A 179 58.51 8.86 -1.02
C ASN A 179 59.75 9.10 -1.91
N PRO A 180 60.96 9.35 -1.36
CA PRO A 180 62.10 9.78 -2.16
C PRO A 180 62.76 8.70 -3.04
N LEU A 181 62.42 7.42 -2.87
CA LEU A 181 63.23 6.29 -3.38
C LEU A 181 62.82 5.78 -4.79
N ALA A 182 62.18 6.61 -5.62
CA ALA A 182 61.77 6.26 -6.98
C ALA A 182 62.79 6.67 -8.07
N ARG A 183 64.01 6.13 -8.01
CA ARG A 183 65.05 6.17 -9.06
C ARG A 183 66.08 5.07 -8.72
N ILE A 184 66.69 4.27 -9.61
CA ILE A 184 66.91 4.30 -11.07
C ILE A 184 66.85 2.85 -11.60
N HIS A 185 66.60 2.61 -12.89
CA HIS A 185 67.38 1.70 -13.77
C HIS A 185 66.97 1.90 -15.25
N LYS A 186 67.96 2.11 -16.13
CA LYS A 186 67.87 2.23 -17.60
C LYS A 186 68.69 1.07 -18.19
N PRO A 187 68.28 0.47 -19.32
CA PRO A 187 69.25 -0.04 -20.29
C PRO A 187 69.11 0.54 -21.71
N GLU A 188 70.25 0.83 -22.32
CA GLU A 188 70.60 0.75 -23.77
C GLU A 188 70.41 -0.69 -24.32
N GLU A 189 70.40 -1.06 -25.62
CA GLU A 189 70.52 -0.35 -26.92
C GLU A 189 69.90 -1.19 -28.08
N GLU A 190 70.05 -0.71 -29.34
CA GLU A 190 69.67 -1.21 -30.69
C GLU A 190 69.85 -2.73 -31.07
N PRO A 191 69.43 -3.26 -32.27
CA PRO A 191 69.19 -2.60 -33.57
C PRO A 191 67.96 -3.01 -34.43
N LYS A 192 67.92 -2.44 -35.63
CA LYS A 192 66.88 -2.34 -36.68
C LYS A 192 66.71 -3.60 -37.57
N GLU A 193 65.52 -3.82 -38.15
CA GLU A 193 65.36 -4.21 -39.57
C GLU A 193 63.98 -3.80 -40.18
N ASN A 194 63.88 -3.84 -41.51
CA ASN A 194 62.89 -3.22 -42.40
C ASN A 194 61.58 -4.04 -42.60
N ALA A 195 60.46 -3.35 -42.88
CA ALA A 195 59.74 -3.50 -44.17
C ALA A 195 58.45 -2.63 -44.28
N LYS A 196 58.48 -1.69 -45.23
CA LYS A 196 57.37 -1.24 -46.10
C LYS A 196 56.03 -2.04 -46.06
N ASN A 197 54.90 -1.39 -45.76
CA ASN A 197 54.02 -0.80 -46.80
C ASN A 197 52.62 -0.35 -46.30
N ASN A 198 52.08 0.63 -47.05
CA ASN A 198 50.68 1.02 -47.26
C ASN A 198 49.89 1.74 -46.14
N SER A 199 49.47 2.94 -46.52
CA SER A 199 48.65 3.91 -45.80
C SER A 199 47.16 3.63 -45.90
N ILE A 200 46.46 3.60 -44.75
CA ILE A 200 45.09 4.12 -44.59
C ILE A 200 45.06 4.91 -43.27
N ALA A 201 44.36 6.04 -43.24
CA ALA A 201 44.37 6.96 -42.11
C ALA A 201 43.40 6.58 -40.97
N ARG A 202 43.82 6.97 -39.75
CA ARG A 202 43.09 7.26 -38.48
C ARG A 202 41.59 7.63 -38.64
N ASN A 203 40.70 7.54 -37.64
CA ASN A 203 40.79 7.31 -36.18
C ASN A 203 39.41 6.81 -35.68
N ASP A 204 39.16 6.29 -34.46
CA ASP A 204 39.98 5.85 -33.31
C ASP A 204 39.13 4.82 -32.51
N GLN A 205 39.73 3.94 -31.70
CA GLN A 205 39.03 3.19 -30.64
C GLN A 205 40.06 2.55 -29.67
N SER A 206 40.23 3.13 -28.47
CA SER A 206 41.25 2.69 -27.50
C SER A 206 40.97 1.29 -26.90
N PRO A 207 41.95 0.36 -26.91
CA PRO A 207 41.74 -1.00 -26.43
C PRO A 207 42.05 -1.23 -24.94
N ARG A 208 41.35 -2.26 -24.43
CA ARG A 208 41.40 -2.85 -23.09
C ARG A 208 42.81 -3.32 -22.66
N ASN A 209 43.34 -2.74 -21.58
CA ASN A 209 44.57 -3.25 -20.94
C ASN A 209 44.29 -4.43 -19.98
N THR A 210 45.01 -5.52 -20.20
CA THR A 210 44.98 -6.74 -19.38
C THR A 210 46.06 -6.68 -18.31
N TYR A 211 45.70 -6.81 -17.03
CA TYR A 211 46.68 -6.79 -15.93
C TYR A 211 47.18 -8.20 -15.59
N VAL A 212 48.46 -8.45 -15.86
CA VAL A 212 49.21 -9.59 -15.32
C VAL A 212 49.57 -9.31 -13.85
N ARG A 213 49.22 -10.20 -12.92
CA ARG A 213 49.52 -10.04 -11.50
C ARG A 213 50.73 -10.89 -11.09
N HIS A 214 51.85 -10.25 -10.82
CA HIS A 214 53.03 -10.88 -10.21
C HIS A 214 52.71 -11.40 -8.79
N SER A 215 53.36 -12.49 -8.38
CA SER A 215 53.25 -13.04 -7.03
C SER A 215 54.27 -12.39 -6.08
N THR A 216 53.82 -12.02 -4.88
CA THR A 216 54.69 -11.77 -3.72
C THR A 216 53.86 -11.98 -2.45
N GLN A 217 54.48 -12.54 -1.40
CA GLN A 217 53.85 -12.98 -0.15
C GLN A 217 52.76 -12.04 0.42
N ARG A 218 51.67 -12.65 0.90
CA ARG A 218 50.81 -12.05 1.94
C ARG A 218 51.01 -12.81 3.27
N PRO A 219 50.86 -12.16 4.43
CA PRO A 219 50.93 -12.83 5.72
C PRO A 219 49.78 -13.84 5.91
N ILE A 220 50.02 -14.81 6.80
CA ILE A 220 49.12 -15.93 7.09
C ILE A 220 47.86 -15.40 7.80
N MET A 221 46.79 -15.19 7.03
CA MET A 221 45.44 -15.09 7.59
C MET A 221 44.96 -16.51 7.89
N LEU A 222 44.83 -16.86 9.18
CA LEU A 222 44.20 -18.10 9.62
C LEU A 222 42.81 -18.23 8.99
N ASN A 223 42.53 -19.38 8.37
CA ASN A 223 41.27 -19.67 7.71
C ASN A 223 40.10 -19.60 8.72
N TYR A 224 39.32 -18.51 8.69
CA TYR A 224 37.95 -18.53 9.20
C TYR A 224 37.07 -19.30 8.20
N ARG A 225 37.20 -20.63 8.20
CA ARG A 225 36.42 -21.49 7.31
C ARG A 225 35.02 -21.70 7.87
N SER A 226 34.05 -21.01 7.27
CA SER A 226 32.63 -21.13 7.65
C SER A 226 32.12 -22.56 7.41
N ARG A 227 31.47 -23.14 8.44
CA ARG A 227 31.04 -24.55 8.48
C ARG A 227 29.89 -24.89 7.49
N HIS A 228 29.44 -23.94 6.67
CA HIS A 228 28.37 -24.14 5.69
C HIS A 228 28.82 -24.71 4.33
N GLU A 229 30.12 -24.68 3.98
CA GLU A 229 30.61 -25.16 2.68
C GLU A 229 30.36 -26.67 2.43
N ASN A 230 30.32 -27.48 3.48
CA ASN A 230 30.28 -28.94 3.35
C ASN A 230 28.96 -29.47 2.75
N TYR A 231 27.88 -28.68 2.77
CA TYR A 231 26.59 -29.08 2.19
C TYR A 231 26.51 -28.91 0.66
N LEU A 232 27.22 -27.94 0.08
CA LEU A 232 27.15 -27.69 -1.37
C LEU A 232 28.00 -28.68 -2.18
N ASN A 233 29.08 -29.20 -1.58
CA ASN A 233 30.02 -30.13 -2.22
C ASN A 233 29.63 -31.61 -2.08
N ALA A 234 28.48 -31.92 -1.45
CA ALA A 234 27.97 -33.29 -1.38
C ALA A 234 27.40 -33.74 -2.75
N PRO A 235 27.71 -34.96 -3.23
CA PRO A 235 27.19 -35.48 -4.49
C PRO A 235 25.65 -35.55 -4.45
N ALA A 236 25.02 -35.21 -5.58
CA ALA A 236 23.58 -34.90 -5.64
C ALA A 236 22.65 -36.00 -5.09
N GLN A 237 23.07 -37.26 -5.19
CA GLN A 237 22.31 -38.44 -4.73
C GLN A 237 22.03 -38.45 -3.21
N LEU A 238 22.85 -37.79 -2.39
CA LEU A 238 22.68 -37.75 -0.92
C LEU A 238 21.94 -36.50 -0.42
N ARG A 239 21.65 -35.55 -1.30
CA ARG A 239 21.12 -34.23 -0.92
C ARG A 239 19.64 -34.25 -0.50
N PHE A 240 18.95 -35.36 -0.77
CA PHE A 240 17.53 -35.56 -0.45
C PHE A 240 17.27 -36.79 0.45
N ASP A 241 18.30 -37.50 0.93
CA ASP A 241 18.10 -38.63 1.85
C ASP A 241 17.77 -38.11 3.26
N ARG A 242 16.53 -38.39 3.70
CA ARG A 242 16.00 -38.01 5.01
C ARG A 242 16.85 -38.52 6.18
N ARG A 243 17.57 -39.65 6.04
CA ARG A 243 18.48 -40.17 7.07
C ARG A 243 19.74 -39.32 7.21
N TYR A 244 20.30 -38.83 6.11
CA TYR A 244 21.52 -38.00 6.11
C TYR A 244 21.27 -36.63 6.77
N ILE A 245 20.11 -36.03 6.50
CA ILE A 245 19.67 -34.75 7.09
C ILE A 245 19.48 -34.90 8.62
N LEU A 246 18.81 -35.97 9.06
CA LEU A 246 18.57 -36.22 10.49
C LEU A 246 19.87 -36.44 11.29
N GLN A 247 20.85 -37.14 10.71
CA GLN A 247 22.13 -37.39 11.39
C GLN A 247 22.97 -36.12 11.58
N HIS A 248 22.92 -35.18 10.62
CA HIS A 248 23.59 -33.89 10.75
C HIS A 248 22.81 -32.88 11.61
N SER A 249 21.48 -32.99 11.70
CA SER A 249 20.69 -32.16 12.62
C SER A 249 20.99 -32.46 14.10
N LYS A 250 21.19 -33.73 14.45
CA LYS A 250 21.56 -34.15 15.82
C LYS A 250 22.97 -33.70 16.23
N ALA A 251 23.83 -33.32 15.29
CA ALA A 251 25.15 -32.75 15.59
C ALA A 251 25.12 -31.24 15.89
N LEU A 252 23.95 -30.59 15.85
CA LEU A 252 23.77 -29.17 16.14
C LEU A 252 23.25 -28.87 17.56
N GLU A 253 22.79 -29.88 18.30
CA GLU A 253 22.40 -29.72 19.70
C GLU A 253 23.62 -29.89 20.63
N HIS A 254 24.19 -28.76 21.07
CA HIS A 254 25.15 -28.75 22.17
C HIS A 254 24.41 -28.45 23.50
N PRO A 255 24.63 -29.25 24.56
CA PRO A 255 23.93 -29.05 25.83
C PRO A 255 24.44 -27.80 26.54
N ARG A 256 23.51 -26.92 26.93
CA ARG A 256 23.81 -25.70 27.68
C ARG A 256 24.16 -26.08 29.13
N LYS A 257 25.44 -26.31 29.42
CA LYS A 257 25.92 -26.49 30.81
C LYS A 257 25.72 -25.20 31.59
N ILE A 258 24.80 -25.23 32.55
CA ILE A 258 24.70 -24.24 33.61
C ILE A 258 25.82 -24.55 34.60
N TYR A 259 26.66 -23.56 34.91
CA TYR A 259 27.54 -23.59 36.08
C TYR A 259 26.90 -22.75 37.19
N VAL A 260 27.15 -23.21 38.43
CA VAL A 260 26.55 -22.77 39.70
C VAL A 260 26.80 -21.29 39.97
#